data_AF-A0AAD8QZT5-F1
#
_entry.id   AF-A0AAD8QZT5-F1
#
_cell.length_a   1.000
_cell.length_b   1.000
_cell.length_c   1.000
_cell.angle_alpha   90.00
_cell.angle_beta   90.00
_cell.angle_gamma   90.00
#
_symmetry.space_group_name_H-M   'P 1'
#
loop_
_entity.id
_entity.type
_entity.pdbx_description
1 polymer ?
#
loop_
_entity_poly.entity_id
_entity_poly.type
_entity_poly.pdbx_seq_one_letter_code
_entity_poly.pdbx_strand_id
1 'polypeptide(L)'
;MKKQVLMTMEQSRKSLEREKIALQQAQDALAVKEAAITEAAEASSRENYMLQLMNDSSLDMTGSFLDTAAEDQRVEARSNVLLRLAEEHGSNFWVTPERTRQIVRFQDRAGQVRDFLDFCTRTLSLVYSTIFPRNKMPETLPDLMDKFRDAPRIHGFVRAQLSAGARFAMMMIQICYPKLDMSRIVAKCLAKMAKRKRNIGKIDDIVTPVAEEMMDELLRMDAEFFVKGS
;
A
#
# COMPACT_ATOMS: atom_id res chain seq x y z
N MET A 1 52.49 45.21 20.96
CA MET A 1 51.04 45.26 20.65
C MET A 1 50.67 44.88 19.22
N LYS A 2 51.35 45.30 18.15
CA LYS A 2 50.94 45.01 16.74
C LYS A 2 50.78 43.51 16.39
N LYS A 3 51.66 42.62 16.88
CA LYS A 3 51.57 41.16 16.62
C LYS A 3 50.33 40.50 17.24
N GLN A 4 49.86 41.02 18.37
CA GLN A 4 48.74 40.44 19.11
C GLN A 4 47.42 40.74 18.39
N VAL A 5 47.28 41.95 17.83
CA VAL A 5 46.14 42.37 16.99
C VAL A 5 46.07 41.57 15.68
N LEU A 6 47.22 41.30 15.04
CA LEU A 6 47.27 40.50 13.82
C LEU A 6 46.79 39.06 14.06
N MET A 7 47.18 38.47 15.19
CA MET A 7 46.74 37.13 15.57
C MET A 7 45.24 37.05 15.84
N THR A 8 44.64 38.03 16.52
CA THR A 8 43.19 38.07 16.75
C THR A 8 42.40 38.23 15.45
N MET A 9 42.89 39.04 14.51
CA MET A 9 42.25 39.18 13.19
C MET A 9 42.30 37.88 12.39
N GLU A 10 43.42 37.16 12.40
CA GLU A 10 43.56 35.90 11.67
C GLU A 10 42.70 34.78 12.28
N GLN A 11 42.58 34.77 13.62
CA GLN A 11 41.69 33.85 14.33
C GLN A 11 40.21 34.16 14.06
N SER A 12 39.84 35.44 14.01
CA SER A 12 38.49 35.87 13.62
C SER A 12 38.15 35.47 12.18
N ARG A 13 39.08 35.65 11.23
CA ARG A 13 38.89 35.21 9.83
C ARG A 13 38.70 33.70 9.71
N LYS A 14 39.49 32.91 10.44
CA LYS A 14 39.34 31.44 10.49
C LYS A 14 38.02 31.02 11.14
N SER A 15 37.52 31.78 12.13
CA SER A 15 36.22 31.55 12.75
C SER A 15 35.09 31.83 11.76
N LEU A 16 35.14 32.97 11.06
CA LEU A 16 34.16 33.35 10.04
C LEU A 16 34.07 32.31 8.92
N GLU A 17 35.21 31.82 8.44
CA GLU A 17 35.22 30.83 7.35
C GLU A 17 34.63 29.48 7.79
N ARG A 18 34.86 29.07 9.05
CA ARG A 18 34.24 27.88 9.63
C ARG A 18 32.73 28.04 9.76
N GLU A 19 32.27 29.21 10.16
CA GLU A 19 30.84 29.52 10.27
C GLU A 19 30.17 29.51 8.90
N LYS A 20 30.83 30.07 7.87
CA LYS A 20 30.34 30.03 6.49
C LYS A 20 30.22 28.60 5.94
N ILE A 21 31.22 27.75 6.19
CA ILE A 21 31.17 26.32 5.80
C ILE A 21 30.05 25.59 6.55
N ALA A 22 29.90 25.83 7.85
CA ALA A 22 28.83 25.23 8.64
C ALA A 22 27.44 25.66 8.15
N LEU A 23 27.30 26.93 7.74
CA LEU A 23 26.05 27.46 7.20
C LEU A 23 25.70 26.82 5.84
N GLN A 24 26.69 26.65 4.96
CA GLN A 24 26.49 25.95 3.69
C GLN A 24 26.08 24.49 3.91
N GLN A 25 26.76 23.78 4.82
CA GLN A 25 26.42 22.40 5.17
C GLN A 25 25.00 22.28 5.76
N ALA A 26 24.58 23.26 6.55
CA ALA A 26 23.22 23.31 7.09
C ALA A 26 22.17 23.53 5.99
N GLN A 27 22.47 24.38 4.99
CA GLN A 27 21.60 24.60 3.83
C GLN A 27 21.48 23.34 2.96
N ASP A 28 22.60 22.68 2.66
CA ASP A 28 22.61 21.44 1.88
C ASP A 28 21.83 20.33 2.61
N ALA A 29 21.99 20.22 3.94
CA ALA A 29 21.23 19.27 4.76
C ALA A 29 19.72 19.60 4.80
N LEU A 30 19.36 20.89 4.75
CA LEU A 30 17.96 21.32 4.68
C LEU A 30 17.32 20.90 3.35
N ALA A 31 18.02 21.12 2.23
CA ALA A 31 17.55 20.73 0.90
C ALA A 31 17.33 19.21 0.79
N VAL A 32 18.25 18.41 1.34
CA VAL A 32 18.09 16.94 1.39
C VAL A 32 16.88 16.53 2.24
N LYS A 33 16.64 17.22 3.36
CA LYS A 33 15.48 16.95 4.21
C LYS A 33 14.16 17.30 3.50
N GLU A 34 14.11 18.42 2.79
CA GLU A 34 12.93 18.82 2.02
C GLU A 34 12.62 17.81 0.91
N ALA A 35 13.63 17.34 0.18
CA ALA A 35 13.47 16.28 -0.81
C ALA A 35 12.91 14.99 -0.19
N ALA A 36 13.42 14.57 0.98
CA ALA A 36 12.93 13.40 1.69
C ALA A 36 11.48 13.56 2.20
N ILE A 37 11.06 14.79 2.58
CA ILE A 37 9.67 15.08 2.98
C ILE A 37 8.74 14.95 1.77
N THR A 38 9.13 15.50 0.62
CA THR A 38 8.34 15.39 -0.62
C THR A 38 8.18 13.93 -1.03
N GLU A 39 9.27 13.15 -1.01
CA GLU A 39 9.23 11.71 -1.32
C GLU A 39 8.34 10.92 -0.34
N ALA A 40 8.35 11.29 0.94
CA ALA A 40 7.48 10.70 1.95
C ALA A 40 5.99 11.06 1.74
N ALA A 41 5.70 12.29 1.33
CA ALA A 41 4.35 12.71 0.99
C ALA A 41 3.82 11.96 -0.26
N GLU A 42 4.66 11.80 -1.28
CA GLU A 42 4.34 11.00 -2.46
C GLU A 42 4.15 9.51 -2.13
N ALA A 43 4.93 8.95 -1.19
CA ALA A 43 4.71 7.60 -0.69
C ALA A 43 3.34 7.46 -0.01
N SER A 44 2.96 8.41 0.86
CA SER A 44 1.66 8.40 1.52
C SER A 44 0.50 8.57 0.53
N SER A 45 0.65 9.43 -0.48
CA SER A 45 -0.35 9.57 -1.55
C SER A 45 -0.54 8.27 -2.34
N ARG A 46 0.55 7.54 -2.64
CA ARG A 46 0.49 6.22 -3.28
C ARG A 46 -0.22 5.19 -2.41
N GLU A 47 0.04 5.17 -1.10
CA GLU A 47 -0.62 4.26 -0.16
C GLU A 47 -2.14 4.50 -0.12
N ASN A 48 -2.58 5.76 -0.07
CA ASN A 48 -4.00 6.10 -0.06
C ASN A 48 -4.70 5.72 -1.38
N TYR A 49 -4.06 6.01 -2.52
CA TYR A 49 -4.56 5.60 -3.83
C TYR A 49 -4.74 4.09 -3.93
N MET A 50 -3.79 3.33 -3.37
CA MET A 50 -3.86 1.88 -3.35
C MET A 50 -5.01 1.33 -2.50
N LEU A 51 -5.22 1.89 -1.30
CA LEU A 51 -6.34 1.48 -0.44
C LEU A 51 -7.68 1.73 -1.14
N GLN A 52 -7.82 2.84 -1.84
CA GLN A 52 -9.00 3.14 -2.65
C GLN A 52 -9.17 2.11 -3.77
N LEU A 53 -8.12 1.87 -4.56
CA LEU A 53 -8.15 0.89 -5.64
C LEU A 53 -8.51 -0.52 -5.16
N MET A 54 -8.00 -0.93 -3.99
CA MET A 54 -8.33 -2.23 -3.37
C MET A 54 -9.79 -2.29 -2.93
N ASN A 55 -10.33 -1.21 -2.36
CA ASN A 55 -11.74 -1.13 -1.98
C ASN A 55 -12.67 -1.19 -3.20
N ASP A 56 -12.38 -0.40 -4.23
CA ASP A 56 -13.15 -0.38 -5.48
C ASP A 56 -13.13 -1.76 -6.14
N SER A 57 -11.94 -2.39 -6.19
CA SER A 57 -11.79 -3.75 -6.71
C SER A 57 -12.56 -4.80 -5.88
N SER A 58 -12.61 -4.64 -4.56
CA SER A 58 -13.36 -5.53 -3.67
C SER A 58 -14.87 -5.42 -3.87
N LEU A 59 -15.37 -4.20 -4.09
CA LEU A 59 -16.77 -3.95 -4.38
C LEU A 59 -17.18 -4.56 -5.72
N ASP A 60 -16.38 -4.37 -6.77
CA ASP A 60 -16.62 -4.94 -8.10
C ASP A 60 -16.64 -6.49 -8.08
N MET A 61 -15.75 -7.11 -7.29
CA MET A 61 -15.72 -8.57 -7.10
C MET A 61 -16.99 -9.10 -6.43
N THR A 62 -17.54 -8.37 -5.48
CA THR A 62 -18.72 -8.81 -4.72
C THR A 62 -20.00 -8.69 -5.57
N GLY A 63 -20.08 -7.67 -6.43
CA GLY A 63 -21.25 -7.42 -7.28
C GLY A 63 -21.37 -8.34 -8.50
N SER A 64 -20.27 -8.69 -9.17
CA SER A 64 -20.33 -9.39 -10.47
C SER A 64 -20.52 -10.92 -10.38
N PHE A 65 -20.06 -11.56 -9.29
CA PHE A 65 -20.01 -13.03 -9.19
C PHE A 65 -21.22 -13.66 -8.49
N LEU A 66 -21.99 -12.86 -7.74
CA LEU A 66 -23.07 -13.37 -6.88
C LEU A 66 -24.47 -13.04 -7.41
N ASP A 67 -24.59 -12.31 -8.53
CA ASP A 67 -25.88 -12.00 -9.12
C ASP A 67 -26.45 -13.19 -9.91
N THR A 68 -27.17 -14.05 -9.19
CA THR A 68 -27.87 -15.21 -9.73
C THR A 68 -28.95 -14.83 -10.73
N ALA A 69 -29.58 -13.67 -10.59
CA ALA A 69 -30.61 -13.21 -11.52
C ALA A 69 -29.98 -12.80 -12.86
N ALA A 70 -28.84 -12.12 -12.83
CA ALA A 70 -28.09 -11.79 -14.04
C ALA A 70 -27.48 -13.04 -14.71
N GLU A 71 -27.01 -14.03 -13.94
CA GLU A 71 -26.61 -15.34 -14.48
C GLU A 71 -27.77 -15.99 -15.24
N ASP A 72 -28.94 -16.11 -14.62
CA ASP A 72 -30.10 -16.77 -15.23
C ASP A 72 -30.56 -16.06 -16.51
N GLN A 73 -30.54 -14.72 -16.54
CA GLN A 73 -30.83 -13.97 -17.78
C GLN A 73 -29.84 -14.27 -18.91
N ARG A 74 -28.53 -14.29 -18.62
CA ARG A 74 -27.50 -14.62 -19.62
C ARG A 74 -27.63 -16.05 -20.13
N VAL A 75 -27.85 -17.00 -19.22
CA VAL A 75 -28.02 -18.41 -19.54
C VAL A 75 -29.27 -18.63 -20.39
N GLU A 76 -30.39 -17.99 -20.03
CA GLU A 76 -31.64 -18.13 -20.75
C GLU A 76 -31.56 -17.52 -22.15
N ALA A 77 -31.00 -16.31 -22.28
CA ALA A 77 -30.79 -15.65 -23.57
C ALA A 77 -29.96 -16.52 -24.53
N ARG A 78 -28.85 -17.08 -24.03
CA ARG A 78 -27.95 -17.91 -24.84
C ARG A 78 -28.53 -19.29 -25.15
N SER A 79 -29.23 -19.90 -24.20
CA SER A 79 -29.91 -21.19 -24.41
C SER A 79 -31.00 -21.10 -25.46
N ASN A 80 -31.78 -20.02 -25.46
CA ASN A 80 -32.85 -19.77 -26.44
C ASN A 80 -32.32 -19.54 -27.87
N VAL A 81 -31.10 -19.01 -28.02
CA VAL A 81 -30.46 -18.91 -29.34
C VAL A 81 -30.00 -20.29 -29.82
N LEU A 82 -29.38 -21.08 -28.94
CA LEU A 82 -28.89 -22.42 -29.30
C LEU A 82 -30.01 -23.40 -29.62
N LEU A 83 -31.15 -23.33 -28.91
CA LEU A 83 -32.34 -24.13 -29.19
C LEU A 83 -32.93 -23.80 -30.56
N ARG A 84 -33.06 -22.51 -30.90
CA ARG A 84 -33.55 -22.08 -32.23
C ARG A 84 -32.62 -22.56 -33.36
N LEU A 85 -31.31 -22.39 -33.19
CA LEU A 85 -30.33 -22.87 -34.18
C LEU A 85 -30.37 -24.40 -34.34
N ALA A 86 -30.69 -25.13 -33.27
CA ALA A 86 -30.82 -26.59 -33.32
C ALA A 86 -32.03 -27.03 -34.15
N GLU A 87 -33.15 -26.32 -34.00
CA GLU A 87 -34.37 -26.54 -34.77
C GLU A 87 -34.16 -26.16 -36.26
N GLU A 88 -33.51 -25.03 -36.53
CA GLU A 88 -33.25 -24.55 -37.90
C GLU A 88 -32.27 -25.43 -38.69
N HIS A 89 -31.31 -26.07 -38.01
CA HIS A 89 -30.26 -26.86 -38.66
C HIS A 89 -30.36 -28.38 -38.41
N GLY A 90 -31.41 -28.86 -37.74
CA GLY A 90 -31.61 -30.29 -37.46
C GLY A 90 -30.54 -30.89 -36.54
N SER A 91 -29.94 -30.10 -35.65
CA SER A 91 -28.87 -30.56 -34.77
C SER A 91 -29.43 -31.18 -33.49
N ASN A 92 -29.26 -32.50 -33.33
CA ASN A 92 -29.74 -33.24 -32.16
C ASN A 92 -29.00 -32.89 -30.84
N PHE A 93 -27.89 -32.17 -30.91
CA PHE A 93 -27.04 -31.95 -29.73
C PHE A 93 -27.68 -31.02 -28.69
N TRP A 94 -28.41 -30.00 -29.15
CA TRP A 94 -29.00 -28.94 -28.30
C TRP A 94 -30.51 -29.12 -28.07
N VAL A 95 -31.12 -30.17 -28.60
CA VAL A 95 -32.59 -30.38 -28.63
C VAL A 95 -33.22 -30.45 -27.25
N THR A 96 -32.46 -30.88 -26.23
CA THR A 96 -32.97 -30.95 -24.86
C THR A 96 -32.75 -29.62 -24.13
N PRO A 97 -33.81 -28.85 -23.81
CA PRO A 97 -33.66 -27.51 -23.21
C PRO A 97 -32.91 -27.54 -21.87
N GLU A 98 -33.18 -28.55 -21.05
CA GLU A 98 -32.54 -28.70 -19.75
C GLU A 98 -31.03 -28.94 -19.87
N ARG A 99 -30.62 -29.83 -20.78
CA ARG A 99 -29.20 -30.11 -21.05
C ARG A 99 -28.50 -28.88 -21.62
N THR A 100 -29.14 -28.17 -22.54
CA THR A 100 -28.62 -26.94 -23.15
C THR A 100 -28.37 -25.88 -22.09
N ARG A 101 -29.34 -25.63 -21.20
CA ARG A 101 -29.20 -24.69 -20.08
C ARG A 101 -28.04 -25.07 -19.15
N GLN A 102 -27.89 -26.34 -18.80
CA GLN A 102 -26.80 -26.79 -17.93
C GLN A 102 -25.42 -26.58 -18.56
N ILE A 103 -25.27 -26.90 -19.85
CA ILE A 103 -24.00 -26.67 -20.59
C ILE A 103 -23.70 -25.18 -20.68
N VAL A 104 -24.71 -24.36 -21.02
CA VAL A 104 -24.56 -22.91 -21.12
C VAL A 104 -24.19 -22.30 -19.78
N ARG A 105 -24.84 -22.71 -18.69
CA ARG A 105 -24.52 -22.24 -17.33
C ARG A 105 -23.09 -22.62 -16.92
N PHE A 106 -22.65 -23.83 -17.21
CA PHE A 106 -21.26 -24.22 -16.97
C PHE A 106 -20.28 -23.36 -17.77
N GLN A 107 -20.56 -23.10 -19.04
CA GLN A 107 -19.72 -22.24 -19.89
C GLN A 107 -19.71 -20.79 -19.41
N ASP A 108 -20.84 -20.26 -18.97
CA ASP A 108 -20.95 -18.91 -18.40
C ASP A 108 -20.10 -18.80 -17.15
N ARG A 109 -20.25 -19.73 -16.19
CA ARG A 109 -19.42 -19.79 -14.98
C ARG A 109 -17.94 -19.94 -15.28
N ALA A 110 -17.56 -20.80 -16.23
CA ALA A 110 -16.16 -20.95 -16.63
C ALA A 110 -15.60 -19.65 -17.25
N GLY A 111 -16.42 -18.94 -18.03
CA GLY A 111 -16.10 -17.62 -18.55
C GLY A 111 -15.89 -16.60 -17.44
N GLN A 112 -16.85 -16.52 -16.50
CA GLN A 112 -16.74 -15.64 -15.34
C GLN A 112 -15.49 -15.93 -14.51
N VAL A 113 -15.18 -17.20 -14.22
CA VAL A 113 -13.96 -17.57 -13.47
C VAL A 113 -12.69 -17.15 -14.21
N ARG A 114 -12.64 -17.25 -15.54
CA ARG A 114 -11.49 -16.72 -16.29
C ARG A 114 -11.42 -15.20 -16.17
N ASP A 115 -12.53 -14.50 -16.37
CA ASP A 115 -12.57 -13.05 -16.30
C ASP A 115 -12.20 -12.55 -14.88
N PHE A 116 -12.54 -13.33 -13.85
CA PHE A 116 -12.10 -13.14 -12.47
C PHE A 116 -10.58 -13.22 -12.33
N LEU A 117 -9.98 -14.30 -12.82
CA LEU A 117 -8.54 -14.52 -12.71
C LEU A 117 -7.77 -13.45 -13.48
N ASP A 118 -8.28 -13.02 -14.62
CA ASP A 118 -7.73 -11.90 -15.39
C ASP A 118 -7.83 -10.58 -14.61
N PHE A 119 -8.97 -10.32 -13.98
CA PHE A 119 -9.16 -9.17 -13.09
C PHE A 119 -8.16 -9.21 -11.93
N CYS A 120 -8.07 -10.32 -11.19
CA CYS A 120 -7.10 -10.49 -10.11
C CYS A 120 -5.66 -10.26 -10.58
N THR A 121 -5.30 -10.77 -11.76
CA THR A 121 -3.97 -10.58 -12.35
C THR A 121 -3.67 -9.11 -12.59
N ARG A 122 -4.61 -8.38 -13.21
CA ARG A 122 -4.45 -6.94 -13.49
C ARG A 122 -4.35 -6.13 -12.21
N THR A 123 -5.24 -6.35 -11.25
CA THR A 123 -5.28 -5.62 -9.99
C THR A 123 -4.02 -5.90 -9.16
N LEU A 124 -3.63 -7.16 -8.98
CA LEU A 124 -2.40 -7.50 -8.26
C LEU A 124 -1.14 -6.99 -8.95
N SER A 125 -1.10 -6.96 -10.28
CA SER A 125 0.02 -6.37 -11.03
C SER A 125 0.10 -4.86 -10.82
N LEU A 126 -1.03 -4.16 -10.85
CA LEU A 126 -1.10 -2.73 -10.61
C LEU A 126 -0.63 -2.39 -9.18
N VAL A 127 -1.13 -3.14 -8.20
CA VAL A 127 -0.69 -3.04 -6.80
C VAL A 127 0.82 -3.29 -6.71
N TYR A 128 1.33 -4.39 -7.28
CA TYR A 128 2.74 -4.74 -7.21
C TYR A 128 3.67 -3.68 -7.82
N SER A 129 3.37 -3.21 -9.03
CA SER A 129 4.17 -2.19 -9.71
C SER A 129 4.15 -0.84 -8.98
N THR A 130 3.05 -0.51 -8.30
CA THR A 130 2.92 0.73 -7.56
C THR A 130 3.73 0.71 -6.26
N ILE A 131 3.67 -0.38 -5.49
CA ILE A 131 4.49 -0.50 -4.26
C ILE A 131 5.97 -0.71 -4.61
N PHE A 132 6.27 -1.44 -5.69
CA PHE A 132 7.62 -1.93 -5.99
C PHE A 132 8.07 -1.58 -7.42
N PRO A 133 8.14 -0.29 -7.77
CA PRO A 133 8.36 0.16 -9.15
C PRO A 133 9.73 -0.25 -9.74
N ARG A 134 10.69 -0.62 -8.90
CA ARG A 134 12.04 -1.03 -9.30
C ARG A 134 12.24 -2.55 -9.32
N ASN A 135 11.26 -3.34 -8.89
CA ASN A 135 11.38 -4.79 -8.85
C ASN A 135 10.84 -5.42 -10.14
N LYS A 136 11.39 -6.58 -10.52
CA LYS A 136 10.87 -7.35 -11.65
C LYS A 136 9.42 -7.79 -11.38
N MET A 137 8.53 -7.55 -12.33
CA MET A 137 7.15 -7.98 -12.25
C MET A 137 7.09 -9.52 -12.30
N PRO A 138 6.34 -10.18 -11.40
CA PRO A 138 6.07 -11.61 -11.54
C PRO A 138 5.28 -11.89 -12.83
N GLU A 139 5.65 -12.94 -13.56
CA GLU A 139 5.10 -13.23 -14.88
C GLU A 139 3.74 -13.94 -14.83
N THR A 140 3.38 -14.52 -13.69
CA THR A 140 2.18 -15.34 -13.54
C THR A 140 1.32 -14.92 -12.34
N LEU A 141 0.00 -15.16 -12.42
CA LEU A 141 -0.92 -14.92 -11.32
C LEU A 141 -0.56 -15.70 -10.04
N PRO A 142 -0.17 -17.00 -10.09
CA PRO A 142 0.28 -17.71 -8.89
C PRO A 142 1.49 -17.05 -8.21
N ASP A 143 2.43 -16.52 -8.98
CA ASP A 143 3.59 -15.82 -8.42
C ASP A 143 3.18 -14.50 -7.75
N LEU A 144 2.25 -13.75 -8.36
CA LEU A 144 1.65 -12.57 -7.74
C LEU A 144 0.94 -12.95 -6.43
N MET A 145 0.09 -13.96 -6.47
CA MET A 145 -0.63 -14.45 -5.30
C MET A 145 0.33 -14.91 -4.19
N ASP A 146 1.46 -15.55 -4.51
CA ASP A 146 2.45 -15.94 -3.51
C ASP A 146 3.11 -14.75 -2.81
N LYS A 147 3.23 -13.59 -3.48
CA LYS A 147 3.71 -12.34 -2.87
C LYS A 147 2.68 -11.71 -1.94
N PHE A 148 1.39 -11.82 -2.27
CA PHE A 148 0.29 -11.21 -1.51
C PHE A 148 -0.48 -12.18 -0.61
N ARG A 149 -0.05 -13.45 -0.52
CA ARG A 149 -0.77 -14.54 0.14
C ARG A 149 -1.09 -14.23 1.61
N ASP A 150 -0.12 -13.69 2.34
CA ASP A 150 -0.22 -13.51 3.77
C ASP A 150 0.52 -12.25 4.25
N ALA A 151 -0.04 -11.62 5.28
CA ALA A 151 0.52 -10.40 5.87
C ALA A 151 2.00 -10.54 6.27
N PRO A 152 2.48 -11.67 6.83
CA PRO A 152 3.90 -11.88 7.12
C PRO A 152 4.81 -11.78 5.89
N ARG A 153 4.38 -12.28 4.71
CA ARG A 153 5.18 -12.17 3.48
C ARG A 153 5.23 -10.75 2.94
N ILE A 154 4.10 -10.05 2.96
CA ILE A 154 4.05 -8.62 2.60
C ILE A 154 4.98 -7.83 3.53
N HIS A 155 4.89 -8.05 4.85
CA HIS A 155 5.79 -7.43 5.82
C HIS A 155 7.25 -7.81 5.61
N GLY A 156 7.55 -9.07 5.31
CA GLY A 156 8.90 -9.53 5.00
C GLY A 156 9.48 -8.83 3.78
N PHE A 157 8.66 -8.63 2.75
CA PHE A 157 9.05 -7.97 1.52
C PHE A 157 9.24 -6.46 1.69
N VAL A 158 8.31 -5.78 2.38
CA VAL A 158 8.45 -4.36 2.77
C VAL A 158 9.67 -4.16 3.65
N ARG A 159 9.90 -5.05 4.63
CA ARG A 159 11.10 -5.03 5.48
C ARG A 159 12.38 -5.18 4.67
N ALA A 160 12.39 -6.05 3.65
CA ALA A 160 13.55 -6.23 2.79
C ALA A 160 13.86 -4.95 2.00
N GLN A 161 12.83 -4.30 1.43
CA GLN A 161 12.96 -3.01 0.73
C GLN A 161 13.46 -1.90 1.66
N LEU A 162 12.83 -1.72 2.83
CA LEU A 162 13.26 -0.75 3.83
C LEU A 162 14.69 -1.02 4.30
N SER A 163 15.07 -2.29 4.48
CA SER A 163 16.43 -2.67 4.88
C SER A 163 17.45 -2.38 3.78
N ALA A 164 17.08 -2.49 2.51
CA ALA A 164 17.93 -2.14 1.37
C ALA A 164 18.09 -0.63 1.26
N GLY A 165 17.00 0.14 1.35
CA GLY A 165 17.03 1.60 1.36
C GLY A 165 17.83 2.16 2.53
N ALA A 166 17.64 1.61 3.74
CA ALA A 166 18.42 1.97 4.91
C ALA A 166 19.92 1.67 4.71
N ARG A 167 20.27 0.51 4.16
CA ARG A 167 21.67 0.17 3.84
C ARG A 167 22.28 1.16 2.85
N PHE A 168 21.54 1.50 1.79
CA PHE A 168 21.99 2.48 0.80
C PHE A 168 22.22 3.86 1.43
N ALA A 169 21.26 4.36 2.23
CA ALA A 169 21.40 5.64 2.92
C ALA A 169 22.61 5.66 3.87
N MET A 170 22.83 4.56 4.61
CA MET A 170 23.98 4.43 5.50
C MET A 170 25.31 4.39 4.73
N MET A 171 25.36 3.73 3.57
CA MET A 171 26.52 3.77 2.67
C MET A 171 26.79 5.19 2.17
N MET A 172 25.76 5.92 1.74
CA MET A 172 25.89 7.32 1.30
C MET A 172 26.42 8.22 2.41
N ILE A 173 25.93 8.06 3.65
CA ILE A 173 26.45 8.80 4.81
C ILE A 173 27.93 8.48 5.05
N GLN A 174 28.33 7.20 4.94
CA GLN A 174 29.72 6.80 5.12
C GLN A 174 30.64 7.37 4.02
N ILE A 175 30.16 7.47 2.79
CA ILE A 175 30.90 8.07 1.66
C ILE A 175 31.09 9.58 1.90
N CYS A 176 30.03 10.29 2.28
CA CYS A 176 30.09 11.74 2.50
C CYS A 176 30.81 12.12 3.80
N TYR A 177 30.75 11.25 4.83
CA TYR A 177 31.31 11.49 6.16
C TYR A 177 32.09 10.27 6.68
N PRO A 178 33.26 9.95 6.09
CA PRO A 178 33.98 8.70 6.38
C PRO A 178 34.53 8.60 7.81
N LYS A 179 34.65 9.71 8.53
CA LYS A 179 35.11 9.75 9.94
C LYS A 179 33.96 9.62 10.94
N LEU A 180 32.73 9.50 10.47
CA LEU A 180 31.54 9.45 11.31
C LEU A 180 31.37 8.04 11.88
N ASP A 181 31.34 7.92 13.20
CA ASP A 181 31.07 6.64 13.86
C ASP A 181 29.57 6.33 13.80
N MET A 182 29.20 5.49 12.84
CA MET A 182 27.83 5.07 12.60
C MET A 182 27.24 4.31 13.79
N SER A 183 28.05 3.58 14.56
CA SER A 183 27.58 2.81 15.73
C SER A 183 27.02 3.74 16.81
N ARG A 184 27.67 4.88 17.02
CA ARG A 184 27.25 5.89 17.99
C ARG A 184 26.00 6.65 17.55
N ILE A 185 25.83 6.88 16.24
CA ILE A 185 24.63 7.53 15.69
C ILE A 185 23.41 6.63 15.78
N VAL A 186 23.57 5.36 15.39
CA VAL A 186 22.50 4.36 15.49
C VAL A 186 22.03 4.24 16.94
N ALA A 187 22.95 4.14 17.91
CA ALA A 187 22.60 4.09 19.33
C ALA A 187 21.79 5.32 19.80
N LYS A 188 22.18 6.53 19.39
CA LYS A 188 21.43 7.76 19.70
C LYS A 188 20.05 7.80 19.04
N CYS A 189 19.93 7.36 17.79
CA CYS A 189 18.65 7.27 17.09
C CYS A 189 17.72 6.26 17.77
N LEU A 190 18.21 5.07 18.09
CA LEU A 190 17.43 4.05 18.80
C LEU A 190 16.97 4.53 20.18
N ALA A 191 17.83 5.23 20.93
CA ALA A 191 17.44 5.82 22.21
C ALA A 191 16.34 6.89 22.07
N LYS A 192 16.42 7.74 21.04
CA LYS A 192 15.35 8.72 20.72
C LYS A 192 14.04 8.02 20.33
N MET A 193 14.10 6.96 19.52
CA MET A 193 12.92 6.21 19.11
C MET A 193 12.28 5.47 20.29
N ALA A 194 13.08 4.86 21.17
CA ALA A 194 12.58 4.21 22.38
C ALA A 194 11.86 5.21 23.31
N LYS A 195 12.38 6.44 23.44
CA LYS A 195 11.73 7.53 24.18
C LYS A 195 10.41 7.94 23.53
N ARG A 196 10.36 8.07 22.20
CA ARG A 196 9.11 8.35 21.46
C ARG A 196 8.08 7.24 21.62
N LYS A 197 8.46 5.96 21.51
CA LYS A 197 7.55 4.82 21.67
C LYS A 197 6.93 4.78 23.06
N ARG A 198 7.72 5.06 24.10
CA ARG A 198 7.22 5.21 25.48
C ARG A 198 6.22 6.36 25.63
N ASN A 199 6.44 7.47 24.93
CA ASN A 199 5.52 8.60 24.97
C ASN A 199 4.20 8.31 24.22
N ILE A 200 4.26 7.60 23.08
CA ILE A 200 3.08 7.18 22.33
C ILE A 200 2.24 6.23 23.17
N GLY A 201 2.85 5.21 23.80
CA GLY A 201 2.12 4.29 24.69
C GLY A 201 1.41 5.02 25.83
N LYS A 202 2.06 6.02 26.45
CA LYS A 202 1.41 6.85 27.47
C LYS A 202 0.22 7.67 26.96
N ILE A 203 0.28 8.13 25.70
CA ILE A 203 -0.84 8.86 25.09
C ILE A 203 -1.97 7.88 24.77
N ASP A 204 -1.64 6.71 24.24
CA ASP A 204 -2.57 5.62 23.95
C ASP A 204 -3.31 5.16 25.22
N ASP A 205 -2.59 4.97 26.33
CA ASP A 205 -3.16 4.64 27.65
C ASP A 205 -4.12 5.73 28.17
N ILE A 206 -3.91 7.00 27.80
CA ILE A 206 -4.76 8.12 28.20
C ILE A 206 -6.00 8.24 27.31
N VAL A 207 -5.83 8.00 26.00
CA VAL A 207 -6.87 8.22 24.99
C VAL A 207 -7.81 7.03 24.87
N THR A 208 -7.32 5.80 25.03
CA THR A 208 -8.10 4.56 24.96
C THR A 208 -9.39 4.59 25.81
N PRO A 209 -9.36 4.91 27.12
CA PRO A 209 -10.59 4.90 27.93
C PRO A 209 -11.60 5.96 27.49
N VAL A 210 -11.13 7.11 27.00
CA VAL A 210 -12.01 8.18 26.47
C VAL A 210 -12.65 7.74 25.14
N ALA A 211 -11.87 7.07 24.28
CA ALA A 211 -12.37 6.56 23.01
C ALA A 211 -13.39 5.43 23.22
N GLU A 212 -13.15 4.54 24.18
CA GLU A 212 -14.08 3.47 24.57
C GLU A 212 -15.40 4.05 25.11
N GLU A 213 -15.35 5.03 26.01
CA GLU A 213 -16.55 5.71 26.54
C GLU A 213 -17.36 6.41 25.43
N MET A 214 -16.69 7.06 24.47
CA MET A 214 -17.35 7.66 23.31
C MET A 214 -18.00 6.62 22.39
N MET A 215 -17.34 5.47 22.17
CA MET A 215 -17.90 4.39 21.37
C MET A 215 -19.14 3.77 22.05
N ASP A 216 -19.09 3.54 23.36
CA ASP A 216 -20.23 3.03 24.12
C ASP A 216 -21.42 3.98 24.07
N GLU A 217 -21.18 5.29 24.18
CA GLU A 217 -22.25 6.29 24.09
C GLU A 217 -22.88 6.38 22.70
N LEU A 218 -22.07 6.29 21.64
CA LEU A 218 -22.56 6.24 20.25
C LEU A 218 -23.40 4.97 20.01
N LEU A 219 -22.95 3.82 20.49
CA LEU A 219 -23.70 2.56 20.39
C LEU A 219 -25.01 2.61 21.20
N ARG A 220 -25.01 3.26 22.37
CA ARG A 220 -26.23 3.50 23.17
C ARG A 220 -27.22 4.39 22.42
N MET A 221 -26.75 5.49 21.83
CA MET A 221 -27.58 6.40 21.04
C MET A 221 -28.21 5.69 19.83
N ASP A 222 -27.44 4.87 19.11
CA ASP A 222 -27.95 4.07 18.00
C ASP A 222 -28.99 3.06 18.48
N ALA A 223 -28.73 2.33 19.57
CA ALA A 223 -29.70 1.39 20.14
C ALA A 223 -31.02 2.09 20.54
N GLU A 224 -30.96 3.28 21.13
CA GLU A 224 -32.15 4.06 21.48
C GLU A 224 -32.93 4.57 20.26
N PHE A 225 -32.22 4.94 19.19
CA PHE A 225 -32.83 5.32 17.92
C PHE A 225 -33.63 4.17 17.32
N PHE A 226 -33.08 2.95 17.32
CA PHE A 226 -33.78 1.77 16.79
C PHE A 226 -34.92 1.25 17.68
N VAL A 227 -34.85 1.44 19.01
CA VAL A 227 -35.91 1.02 19.94
C VAL A 227 -37.09 2.00 19.99
N LYS A 228 -36.88 3.31 19.76
CA LYS A 228 -37.95 4.31 19.72
C LYS A 228 -38.56 4.53 18.34
N GLY A 229 -37.97 3.93 17.30
CA GLY A 229 -38.43 4.01 15.91
C GLY A 229 -39.44 2.92 15.48
N SER A 230 -39.86 2.05 16.41
CA SER A 230 -40.89 1.01 16.20
C SER A 230 -42.19 1.32 16.95
#